data_AF-A0A642VBV4-F1
#
_entry.id   AF-A0A642VBV4-F1
#
_cell.length_a   1.000
_cell.length_b   1.000
_cell.length_c   1.000
_cell.angle_alpha   90.00
_cell.angle_beta   90.00
_cell.angle_gamma   90.00
#
_symmetry.space_group_name_H-M   'P 1'
#
loop_
_entity.id
_entity.type
_entity.pdbx_description
1 polymer ?
#
loop_
_entity_poly.entity_id
_entity_poly.type
_entity_poly.pdbx_seq_one_letter_code
_entity_poly.pdbx_strand_id
1 'polypeptide(L)'
;MDPSILTQNLRQLLDYDGDDFEDVFGLNFCVSIKDQQGNVIEESLIVNGEDTPVTKANRQDYIRRVMTYFLDTSVRRQFEPFKQGFYNVVGGNALTLFRPEEIELLLRGSPEPVDVDALQSVTKYQNFVVNNVLVVNRSFTVTELWTSCSFVL
;
A
#
# COMPACT_ATOMS: atom_id res chain seq x y z
N MET A 1 -9.30 6.08 4.47
CA MET A 1 -10.30 5.30 3.73
C MET A 1 -9.82 3.87 3.73
N ASP A 2 -10.65 2.90 4.10
CA ASP A 2 -10.29 1.49 4.03
C ASP A 2 -10.35 1.04 2.55
N PRO A 3 -9.25 0.52 1.96
CA PRO A 3 -9.22 0.08 0.57
C PRO A 3 -10.27 -1.00 0.24
N SER A 4 -10.67 -1.81 1.22
CA SER A 4 -11.64 -2.89 1.02
C SER A 4 -13.04 -2.36 0.68
N ILE A 5 -13.49 -1.34 1.41
CA ILE A 5 -14.82 -0.73 1.26
C ILE A 5 -14.93 -0.02 -0.10
N LEU A 6 -13.91 0.75 -0.48
CA LEU A 6 -13.89 1.43 -1.78
C LEU A 6 -13.95 0.42 -2.93
N THR A 7 -13.15 -0.64 -2.85
CA THR A 7 -13.10 -1.67 -3.90
C THR A 7 -14.46 -2.37 -4.04
N GLN A 8 -15.12 -2.66 -2.92
CA GLN A 8 -16.45 -3.27 -2.93
C GLN A 8 -17.49 -2.36 -3.57
N ASN A 9 -17.50 -1.08 -3.23
CA ASN A 9 -18.45 -0.10 -3.79
C ASN A 9 -18.24 0.08 -5.30
N LEU A 10 -16.98 0.17 -5.76
CA LEU A 10 -16.67 0.29 -7.19
C LEU A 10 -17.04 -0.97 -7.98
N ARG A 11 -16.90 -2.16 -7.37
CA ARG A 11 -17.39 -3.41 -7.97
C ARG A 11 -18.91 -3.43 -8.10
N GLN A 12 -19.63 -3.02 -7.05
CA GLN A 12 -21.09 -2.91 -7.11
C GLN A 12 -21.54 -1.98 -8.24
N LEU A 13 -20.86 -0.84 -8.42
CA LEU A 13 -21.13 0.07 -9.53
C LEU A 13 -20.87 -0.56 -10.91
N LEU A 14 -19.83 -1.39 -11.01
CA LEU A 14 -19.46 -2.07 -12.26
C LEU A 14 -20.41 -3.21 -12.62
N ASP A 15 -20.83 -3.99 -11.63
CA ASP A 15 -21.64 -5.20 -11.81
C ASP A 15 -23.15 -4.92 -11.87
N TYR A 16 -23.55 -3.67 -11.62
CA TYR A 16 -24.96 -3.28 -11.65
C TYR A 16 -25.50 -3.23 -13.08
N ASP A 17 -26.47 -4.09 -13.41
CA ASP A 17 -27.03 -4.19 -14.77
C ASP A 17 -28.46 -3.63 -14.90
N GLY A 18 -29.02 -3.00 -13.88
CA GLY A 18 -30.31 -2.31 -13.96
C GLY A 18 -30.30 -1.17 -14.99
N ASP A 19 -31.47 -0.86 -15.55
CA ASP A 19 -31.66 0.26 -16.49
C ASP A 19 -31.96 1.59 -15.76
N ASP A 20 -32.11 1.53 -14.44
CA ASP A 20 -32.29 2.61 -13.47
C ASP A 20 -30.96 3.03 -12.80
N PHE A 21 -29.82 2.75 -13.45
CA PHE A 21 -28.49 3.04 -12.91
C PHE A 21 -28.34 4.51 -12.46
N GLU A 22 -28.76 5.45 -13.31
CA GLU A 22 -28.65 6.88 -13.06
C GLU A 22 -29.50 7.31 -11.85
N ASP A 23 -30.67 6.70 -11.66
CA ASP A 23 -31.58 6.99 -10.54
C ASP A 23 -31.09 6.36 -9.23
N VAL A 24 -30.51 5.17 -9.30
CA VAL A 24 -30.00 4.42 -8.13
C VAL A 24 -28.74 5.04 -7.57
N PHE A 25 -27.80 5.43 -8.44
CA PHE A 25 -26.50 5.92 -8.01
C PHE A 25 -26.44 7.45 -7.93
N GLY A 26 -27.08 8.18 -8.85
CA GLY A 26 -27.10 9.65 -8.84
C GLY A 26 -25.71 10.30 -8.74
N LEU A 27 -24.70 9.69 -9.36
CA LEU A 27 -23.30 10.13 -9.25
C LEU A 27 -22.95 11.13 -10.35
N ASN A 28 -22.09 12.09 -10.02
CA ASN A 28 -21.39 12.94 -10.97
C ASN A 28 -19.89 12.59 -10.97
N PHE A 29 -19.09 13.16 -11.88
CA PHE A 29 -17.65 12.92 -11.95
C PHE A 29 -16.87 13.67 -10.85
N CYS A 30 -17.29 13.48 -9.60
CA CYS A 30 -16.71 14.04 -8.39
C CYS A 30 -16.47 12.96 -7.33
N VAL A 31 -15.58 13.24 -6.39
CA VAL A 31 -15.33 12.40 -5.21
C VAL A 31 -15.36 13.25 -3.95
N SER A 32 -15.99 12.72 -2.90
CA SER A 32 -15.96 13.34 -1.58
C SER A 32 -14.77 12.82 -0.78
N ILE A 33 -13.87 13.72 -0.39
CA ILE A 33 -12.68 13.41 0.41
C ILE A 33 -12.68 14.21 1.71
N LYS A 34 -11.99 13.68 2.72
CA LYS A 34 -11.77 14.41 3.97
C LYS A 34 -10.46 15.18 3.88
N ASP A 35 -10.49 16.47 4.15
CA ASP A 35 -9.30 17.29 4.28
C ASP A 35 -8.52 16.96 5.57
N GLN A 36 -7.38 17.62 5.76
CA GLN A 36 -6.53 17.46 6.96
C GLN A 36 -7.21 17.90 8.26
N GLN A 37 -8.30 18.66 8.16
CA GLN A 37 -9.08 19.21 9.27
C GLN A 37 -10.34 18.35 9.54
N GLY A 38 -10.58 17.31 8.73
CA GLY A 38 -11.73 16.42 8.82
C GLY A 38 -12.98 16.89 8.08
N ASN A 39 -12.92 18.02 7.37
CA ASN A 39 -14.02 18.53 6.56
C ASN A 39 -14.18 17.69 5.29
N VAL A 40 -15.41 17.41 4.89
CA VAL A 40 -15.70 16.77 3.62
C VAL A 40 -15.68 17.82 2.53
N ILE A 41 -14.76 17.69 1.58
CA ILE A 41 -14.68 18.50 0.37
C ILE A 41 -14.97 17.63 -0.84
N GLU A 42 -15.53 18.23 -1.87
CA GLU A 42 -15.80 17.57 -3.14
C GLU A 42 -14.71 17.96 -4.15
N GLU A 43 -14.12 16.97 -4.80
CA GLU A 43 -13.08 17.18 -5.80
C GLU A 43 -13.51 16.61 -7.14
N SER A 44 -13.42 17.44 -8.18
CA SER A 44 -13.82 17.09 -9.54
C SER A 44 -12.76 16.22 -10.22
N LEU A 45 -13.17 15.06 -10.74
CA LEU A 45 -12.30 14.10 -11.44
C LEU A 45 -12.00 14.50 -12.89
N ILE A 46 -12.81 15.39 -13.46
CA ILE A 46 -12.67 15.94 -14.81
C ILE A 46 -12.97 17.44 -14.81
N VAL A 47 -12.77 18.11 -15.94
CA VAL A 47 -13.25 19.49 -16.12
C VAL A 47 -14.79 19.46 -16.11
N ASN A 48 -15.40 20.28 -15.25
CA ASN A 48 -16.86 20.32 -15.03
C ASN A 48 -17.45 18.96 -14.59
N GLY A 49 -16.74 18.25 -13.71
CA GLY A 49 -17.19 16.95 -13.20
C GLY A 49 -18.46 17.04 -12.37
N GLU A 50 -18.67 18.17 -11.68
CA GLU A 50 -19.87 18.47 -10.91
C GLU A 50 -21.15 18.47 -11.76
N ASP A 51 -21.04 18.87 -13.04
CA ASP A 51 -22.15 18.95 -13.99
C ASP A 51 -22.24 17.72 -14.92
N THR A 52 -21.31 16.78 -14.80
CA THR A 52 -21.24 15.61 -15.68
C THR A 52 -21.77 14.37 -14.95
N PRO A 53 -22.96 13.87 -15.31
CA PRO A 53 -23.52 12.68 -14.66
C PRO A 53 -22.80 11.39 -15.10
N VAL A 54 -22.67 10.47 -14.16
CA VAL A 54 -22.21 9.11 -14.41
C VAL A 54 -23.40 8.30 -14.90
N THR A 55 -23.25 7.73 -16.09
CA THR A 55 -24.23 6.86 -16.76
C THR A 55 -23.68 5.45 -16.87
N LYS A 56 -24.56 4.48 -17.14
CA LYS A 56 -24.16 3.09 -17.37
C LYS A 56 -23.09 2.94 -18.47
N ALA A 57 -23.13 3.82 -19.48
CA ALA A 57 -22.18 3.84 -20.59
C ALA A 57 -20.80 4.41 -20.20
N ASN A 58 -20.74 5.38 -19.28
CA ASN A 58 -19.48 6.04 -18.89
C ASN A 58 -18.92 5.55 -17.53
N ARG A 59 -19.62 4.65 -16.84
CA ARG A 59 -19.24 4.12 -15.51
C ARG A 59 -17.81 3.59 -15.43
N GLN A 60 -17.32 2.94 -16.49
CA GLN A 60 -15.95 2.42 -16.51
C GLN A 60 -14.91 3.53 -16.49
N ASP A 61 -15.20 4.67 -17.13
CA ASP A 61 -14.34 5.84 -17.10
C ASP A 61 -14.37 6.50 -15.73
N TYR A 62 -15.55 6.62 -15.11
CA TYR A 62 -15.68 7.09 -13.73
C TYR A 62 -14.84 6.25 -12.77
N ILE A 63 -15.01 4.91 -12.79
CA ILE A 63 -14.25 3.99 -11.92
C ILE A 63 -12.74 4.14 -12.16
N ARG A 64 -12.28 4.21 -13.42
CA ARG A 64 -10.87 4.43 -13.76
C ARG A 64 -10.33 5.73 -13.16
N ARG A 65 -11.10 6.82 -13.23
CA ARG A 65 -10.70 8.12 -12.68
C ARG A 65 -10.67 8.12 -11.16
N VAL A 66 -11.66 7.50 -10.51
CA VAL A 66 -11.66 7.30 -9.05
C VAL A 66 -10.42 6.53 -8.62
N MET A 67 -10.08 5.42 -9.30
CA MET A 67 -8.87 4.64 -9.00
C MET A 67 -7.60 5.46 -9.20
N THR A 68 -7.49 6.18 -10.32
CA THR A 68 -6.32 7.04 -10.61
C THR A 68 -6.18 8.14 -9.56
N TYR A 69 -7.29 8.71 -9.11
CA TYR A 69 -7.30 9.73 -8.08
C TYR A 69 -6.74 9.19 -6.75
N PHE A 70 -7.25 8.05 -6.27
CA PHE A 70 -6.82 7.50 -4.99
C PHE A 70 -5.41 6.90 -5.02
N LEU A 71 -4.98 6.31 -6.13
CA LEU A 71 -3.68 5.63 -6.21
C LEU A 71 -2.52 6.56 -6.60
N ASP A 72 -2.80 7.68 -7.28
CA ASP A 72 -1.76 8.56 -7.83
C ASP A 72 -1.99 10.02 -7.42
N THR A 73 -3.10 10.64 -7.85
CA THR A 73 -3.31 12.09 -7.66
C THR A 73 -3.33 12.52 -6.19
N SER A 74 -4.05 11.78 -5.33
CA SER A 74 -4.24 12.15 -3.93
C SER A 74 -2.94 12.10 -3.10
N VAL A 75 -1.98 11.26 -3.51
CA VAL A 75 -0.69 11.06 -2.82
C VAL A 75 0.48 11.74 -3.52
N ARG A 76 0.27 12.31 -4.72
CA ARG A 76 1.34 12.81 -5.60
C ARG A 76 2.25 13.84 -4.91
N ARG A 77 1.68 14.73 -4.08
CA ARG A 77 2.44 15.79 -3.40
C ARG A 77 3.54 15.22 -2.49
N GLN A 78 3.25 14.13 -1.79
CA GLN A 78 4.18 13.46 -0.87
C GLN A 78 5.01 12.41 -1.59
N PHE A 79 4.41 11.74 -2.57
CA PHE A 79 5.02 10.63 -3.29
C PHE A 79 6.08 11.08 -4.30
N GLU A 80 5.91 12.20 -5.01
CA GLU A 80 6.86 12.60 -6.06
C GLU A 80 8.26 12.91 -5.50
N PRO A 81 8.44 13.66 -4.38
CA PRO A 81 9.75 13.85 -3.77
C PRO A 81 10.38 12.54 -3.28
N PHE A 82 9.57 11.63 -2.70
CA PHE A 82 10.03 10.31 -2.27
C PHE A 82 10.53 9.49 -3.47
N LYS A 83 9.73 9.42 -4.53
CA LYS A 83 10.05 8.74 -5.79
C LYS A 83 11.34 9.28 -6.39
N GLN A 84 11.51 10.61 -6.44
CA GLN A 84 12.75 11.22 -6.93
C GLN A 84 13.96 10.84 -6.07
N GLY A 85 13.84 10.89 -4.74
CA GLY A 85 14.89 10.46 -3.83
C GLY A 85 15.26 8.98 -4.01
N PHE A 86 14.25 8.12 -4.17
CA PHE A 86 14.43 6.69 -4.41
C PHE A 86 15.17 6.43 -5.73
N TYR A 87 14.75 7.05 -6.83
CA TYR A 87 15.41 6.89 -8.14
C TYR A 87 16.83 7.45 -8.18
N ASN A 88 17.15 8.47 -7.38
CA ASN A 88 18.52 8.98 -7.28
C ASN A 88 19.48 7.97 -6.64
N VAL A 89 18.99 7.12 -5.73
CA VAL A 89 19.79 6.09 -5.07
C VAL A 89 19.87 4.82 -5.92
N VAL A 90 18.73 4.37 -6.46
CA VAL A 90 18.62 3.10 -7.21
C VAL A 90 18.98 3.28 -8.69
N GLY A 91 19.98 4.11 -9.00
CA GLY A 91 20.23 4.67 -10.33
C GLY A 91 20.08 3.69 -11.51
N GLY A 92 19.38 4.13 -12.55
CA GLY A 92 19.22 3.42 -13.82
C GLY A 92 17.93 2.61 -13.95
N ASN A 93 17.86 1.76 -14.98
CA ASN A 93 16.68 0.96 -15.32
C ASN A 93 16.60 -0.37 -14.55
N ALA A 94 17.39 -0.57 -13.48
CA ALA A 94 17.41 -1.85 -12.76
C ALA A 94 16.04 -2.18 -12.17
N LEU A 95 15.33 -1.17 -11.65
CA LEU A 95 13.98 -1.32 -11.11
C LEU A 95 12.94 -1.70 -12.17
N THR A 96 13.16 -1.39 -13.45
CA THR A 96 12.20 -1.76 -14.51
C THR A 96 12.25 -3.25 -14.85
N LEU A 97 13.27 -3.98 -14.35
CA LEU A 97 13.39 -5.42 -14.53
C LEU A 97 12.63 -6.22 -13.47
N PHE A 98 12.30 -5.58 -12.34
CA PHE A 98 11.61 -6.24 -11.23
C PHE A 98 10.11 -6.04 -11.32
N ARG A 99 9.36 -7.06 -10.89
CA ARG A 99 7.94 -6.92 -10.57
C ARG A 99 7.76 -6.21 -9.23
N PRO A 100 6.61 -5.54 -8.99
CA PRO A 100 6.36 -4.85 -7.73
C PRO A 100 6.60 -5.72 -6.48
N GLU A 101 6.23 -6.99 -6.53
CA GLU A 101 6.38 -7.94 -5.43
C GLU A 101 7.86 -8.27 -5.13
N GLU A 102 8.72 -8.23 -6.15
CA GLU A 102 10.16 -8.47 -5.99
C GLU A 102 10.85 -7.24 -5.38
N ILE A 103 10.40 -6.03 -5.74
CA ILE A 103 10.86 -4.79 -5.10
C ILE A 103 10.43 -4.79 -3.63
N GLU A 104 9.19 -5.21 -3.32
CA GLU A 104 8.74 -5.36 -1.94
C GLU A 104 9.63 -6.34 -1.18
N LEU A 105 9.91 -7.51 -1.75
CA LEU A 105 10.77 -8.51 -1.13
C LEU A 105 12.20 -7.97 -0.86
N LEU A 106 12.76 -7.19 -1.80
CA LEU A 106 14.08 -6.58 -1.64
C LEU A 106 14.12 -5.53 -0.52
N LEU A 107 13.04 -4.76 -0.34
CA LEU A 107 12.96 -3.71 0.66
C LEU A 107 12.59 -4.23 2.05
N ARG A 108 11.63 -5.16 2.12
CA ARG A 108 11.07 -5.70 3.35
C ARG A 108 11.82 -6.94 3.86
N GLY A 109 12.47 -7.67 2.96
CA GLY A 109 13.02 -8.99 3.24
C GLY A 109 11.98 -10.10 3.14
N SER A 110 12.43 -11.35 3.28
CA SER A 110 11.57 -12.53 3.22
C SER A 110 10.60 -12.57 4.40
N PRO A 111 9.32 -12.96 4.18
CA PRO A 111 8.39 -13.24 5.27
C PRO A 111 8.68 -14.58 5.97
N GLU A 112 9.63 -15.37 5.46
CA GLU A 112 10.01 -16.63 6.08
C GLU A 112 10.58 -16.41 7.48
N PRO A 113 10.25 -17.29 8.44
CA PRO A 113 10.81 -17.19 9.78
C PRO A 113 12.33 -17.28 9.73
N VAL A 114 12.98 -16.42 10.51
CA VAL A 114 14.43 -16.37 10.59
C VAL A 114 14.95 -17.68 11.15
N ASP A 115 15.87 -18.32 10.43
CA ASP A 115 16.60 -19.49 10.93
C ASP A 115 17.60 -19.03 12.00
N VAL A 116 17.20 -19.22 13.25
CA VAL A 116 17.96 -18.82 14.44
C VAL A 116 19.24 -19.65 14.57
N ASP A 117 19.21 -20.93 14.20
CA ASP A 117 20.37 -21.83 14.29
C ASP A 117 21.44 -21.44 13.27
N ALA A 118 21.03 -21.16 12.02
CA ALA A 118 21.91 -20.63 11.00
C ALA A 118 22.52 -19.30 11.43
N LEU A 119 21.73 -18.39 11.99
CA LEU A 119 22.19 -17.09 12.48
C LEU A 119 23.20 -17.22 13.62
N GLN A 120 22.96 -18.14 14.57
CA GLN A 120 23.89 -18.43 15.66
C GLN A 120 25.23 -18.95 15.14
N SER A 121 25.21 -19.85 14.15
CA SER A 121 26.44 -20.47 13.62
C SER A 121 27.43 -19.46 13.01
N VAL A 122 26.93 -18.32 12.52
CA VAL A 122 27.75 -17.26 11.89
C VAL A 122 27.97 -16.05 12.81
N THR A 123 27.41 -16.05 14.03
CA THR A 123 27.50 -14.93 14.97
C THR A 123 28.86 -14.92 15.69
N LYS A 124 29.53 -13.76 15.70
CA LYS A 124 30.77 -13.54 16.44
C LYS A 124 30.53 -12.63 17.65
N TYR A 125 30.89 -13.10 18.84
CA TYR A 125 30.83 -12.29 20.06
C TYR A 125 32.18 -11.61 20.29
N GLN A 126 32.19 -10.28 20.40
CA GLN A 126 33.37 -9.52 20.85
C GLN A 126 33.19 -9.10 22.30
N ASN A 127 34.28 -9.13 23.08
CA ASN A 127 34.32 -8.77 24.50
C ASN A 127 33.50 -9.68 25.45
N PHE A 128 33.11 -10.87 25.00
CA PHE A 128 32.46 -11.90 25.83
C PHE A 128 33.21 -13.23 25.71
N VAL A 129 33.29 -13.97 26.80
CA VAL A 129 33.87 -15.32 26.82
C VAL A 129 32.78 -16.30 26.35
N VAL A 130 33.03 -16.97 25.22
CA VAL A 130 32.09 -17.85 24.49
C VAL A 130 31.50 -18.97 25.37
N ASN A 131 32.14 -19.30 26.50
CA ASN A 131 31.70 -20.34 27.43
C ASN A 131 30.71 -19.87 28.51
N ASN A 132 30.27 -18.61 28.50
CA ASN A 132 29.21 -18.15 29.40
C ASN A 132 27.84 -18.47 28.79
N VAL A 133 27.47 -19.75 28.86
CA VAL A 133 26.24 -20.36 28.32
C VAL A 133 24.97 -19.56 28.66
N LEU A 134 24.97 -18.85 29.80
CA LEU A 134 23.84 -18.04 30.26
C LEU A 134 23.59 -16.77 29.43
N VAL A 135 24.63 -16.17 28.83
CA VAL A 135 24.48 -14.94 28.04
C VAL A 135 24.05 -15.29 26.62
N VAL A 136 24.68 -16.30 26.01
CA VAL A 136 24.34 -16.75 24.66
C VAL A 136 22.93 -17.35 24.61
N ASN A 137 22.57 -18.26 25.52
CA ASN A 137 21.24 -18.89 25.50
C ASN A 137 20.10 -17.90 25.79
N ARG A 138 20.34 -16.83 26.56
CA ARG A 138 19.32 -15.80 26.83
C ARG A 138 19.11 -14.83 25.65
N SER A 139 20.14 -14.57 24.84
CA SER A 139 19.99 -13.69 23.67
C SER A 139 19.12 -14.33 22.59
N PHE A 140 19.24 -15.63 22.36
CA PHE A 140 18.50 -16.30 21.29
C PHE A 140 17.12 -16.84 21.68
N THR A 141 16.90 -17.19 22.95
CA THR A 141 15.54 -17.43 23.47
C THR A 141 14.67 -16.18 23.38
N VAL A 142 15.26 -14.99 23.50
CA VAL A 142 14.54 -13.75 23.21
C VAL A 142 14.22 -13.64 21.71
N THR A 143 15.16 -13.88 20.79
CA THR A 143 14.85 -13.81 19.34
C THR A 143 13.79 -14.82 18.90
N GLU A 144 13.77 -16.03 19.46
CA GLU A 144 12.72 -17.04 19.20
C GLU A 144 11.33 -16.55 19.63
N LEU A 145 11.24 -15.86 20.77
CA LEU A 145 10.01 -15.24 21.27
C LEU A 145 9.56 -14.06 20.39
N TRP A 146 10.49 -13.31 19.80
CA TRP A 146 10.19 -12.22 18.87
C TRP A 146 9.75 -12.73 17.48
N THR A 147 10.34 -13.80 16.95
CA THR A 147 9.86 -14.45 15.72
C THR A 147 8.50 -15.13 15.87
N SER A 148 8.13 -15.56 17.09
CA SER A 148 6.82 -16.19 17.35
C SER A 148 5.69 -15.17 17.57
N CYS A 149 6.02 -13.91 17.89
CA CYS A 149 5.09 -12.80 17.98
C CYS A 149 5.19 -11.95 16.70
N SER A 150 4.60 -12.42 15.60
CA SER A 150 4.43 -11.61 14.40
C SER A 150 3.69 -10.32 14.74
N PHE A 151 4.42 -9.21 14.84
CA PHE A 151 3.85 -7.88 14.68
C PHE A 151 3.57 -7.73 13.19
N VAL A 152 2.33 -8.05 12.82
CA VAL A 152 1.73 -7.57 11.58
C VAL A 152 1.74 -6.04 11.68
N LEU A 153 2.68 -5.41 10.98
CA LEU A 153 2.49 -4.05 10.47
C LEU A 153 1.77 -4.16 9.13
#